data_AF-A0A351R7K7-F1
#
_entry.id   AF-A0A351R7K7-F1
#
_cell.length_a   1.000
_cell.length_b   1.000
_cell.length_c   1.000
_cell.angle_alpha   90.00
_cell.angle_beta   90.00
_cell.angle_gamma   90.00
#
_symmetry.space_group_name_H-M   'P 1'
#
loop_
_entity.id
_entity.type
_entity.pdbx_description
1 polymer ?
#
loop_
_entity_poly.entity_id
_entity_poly.type
_entity_poly.pdbx_seq_one_letter_code
_entity_poly.pdbx_strand_id
1 'polypeptide(L)'
;MTGMTDKTSHLLSKIGITIGKGNKLELDKDELKKADISSLKTVFTGYNSFAGKTAQKAAGISNAANRASATYTNNGTYSKKDSSLTSSKIDKEV
;
A
#
# COMPACT_ATOMS: atom_id res chain seq x y z
N MET A 1 -7.29 3.53 0.18
CA MET A 1 -6.36 3.96 1.24
C MET A 1 -7.08 4.74 2.34
N THR A 2 -8.14 5.47 2.02
CA THR A 2 -9.02 6.21 2.96
C THR A 2 -9.40 5.42 4.21
N GLY A 3 -9.97 4.22 4.08
CA GLY A 3 -10.36 3.43 5.26
C GLY A 3 -9.21 3.01 6.20
N MET A 4 -7.95 3.05 5.77
CA MET A 4 -6.79 2.86 6.64
C MET A 4 -6.42 4.15 7.37
N THR A 5 -6.46 5.27 6.64
CA THR A 5 -6.28 6.63 7.19
C THR A 5 -7.36 6.96 8.21
N ASP A 6 -8.62 6.62 7.95
CA ASP A 6 -9.73 6.87 8.87
C ASP A 6 -9.53 6.15 10.21
N LYS A 7 -9.06 4.90 10.18
CA LYS A 7 -8.75 4.10 11.38
C LYS A 7 -7.58 4.66 12.19
N THR A 8 -6.67 5.38 11.54
CA THR A 8 -5.49 5.99 12.17
C THR A 8 -5.64 7.49 12.39
N SER A 9 -6.79 8.06 12.04
CA SER A 9 -7.11 9.49 12.18
C SER A 9 -6.87 10.02 13.59
N HIS A 10 -7.27 9.25 14.62
CA HIS A 10 -7.06 9.62 16.02
C HIS A 10 -5.57 9.70 16.40
N LEU A 11 -4.70 8.87 15.82
CA LEU A 11 -3.26 8.91 16.05
C LEU A 11 -2.61 10.06 15.28
N LEU A 12 -3.07 10.30 14.05
CA LEU A 12 -2.63 11.42 13.22
C LEU A 12 -2.99 12.75 13.88
N SER A 13 -4.20 12.89 14.42
CA SER A 13 -4.65 14.12 15.09
C SER A 13 -3.82 14.42 16.34
N LYS A 14 -3.38 13.39 17.09
CA LYS A 14 -2.49 13.58 18.26
C LYS A 14 -1.13 14.17 17.91
N ILE A 15 -0.71 14.08 16.64
CA ILE A 15 0.56 14.62 16.16
C ILE A 15 0.35 15.84 15.25
N GLY A 16 -0.83 16.48 15.31
CA GLY A 16 -1.12 17.67 14.51
C GLY A 16 -1.42 17.40 13.04
N ILE A 17 -1.84 16.18 12.67
CA ILE A 17 -2.22 15.84 11.30
C ILE A 17 -3.71 15.50 11.24
N THR A 18 -4.47 16.19 10.41
CA THR A 18 -5.92 15.98 10.26
C THR A 18 -6.29 15.61 8.83
N ILE A 19 -7.48 15.04 8.65
CA ILE A 19 -8.04 14.70 7.33
C ILE A 19 -8.97 15.85 6.93
N GLY A 20 -8.48 16.71 6.05
CA GLY A 20 -9.19 17.85 5.51
C GLY A 20 -10.12 17.51 4.34
N LYS A 21 -10.63 18.55 3.68
CA LYS A 21 -11.57 18.39 2.57
C LYS A 21 -10.94 17.63 1.40
N GLY A 22 -11.68 16.67 0.84
CA GLY A 22 -11.19 15.85 -0.26
C GLY A 22 -10.12 14.82 0.15
N ASN A 23 -10.13 14.37 1.42
CA ASN A 23 -9.20 13.38 1.97
C ASN A 23 -7.73 13.81 1.94
N LYS A 24 -7.47 15.13 1.96
CA LYS A 24 -6.11 15.66 2.04
C LYS A 24 -5.63 15.63 3.49
N LEU A 25 -4.35 15.38 3.68
CA LEU A 25 -3.73 15.52 4.99
C LEU A 25 -3.38 16.99 5.20
N GLU A 26 -3.89 17.57 6.27
CA GLU A 26 -3.59 18.93 6.72
C GLU A 26 -2.69 18.86 7.95
N LEU A 27 -1.77 19.81 8.07
CA LEU A 27 -0.76 19.85 9.11
C LEU A 27 -0.91 21.10 9.95
N ASP A 28 -1.15 20.93 11.24
CA ASP A 28 -0.94 21.95 12.25
C ASP A 28 0.52 21.90 12.72
N LYS A 29 1.27 22.96 12.38
CA LYS A 29 2.70 23.05 12.73
C LYS A 29 2.94 23.16 14.23
N ASP A 30 2.05 23.84 14.96
CA ASP A 30 2.24 24.10 16.38
C ASP A 30 1.90 22.87 17.20
N GLU A 31 0.87 22.11 16.81
CA GLU A 31 0.57 20.81 17.38
C GLU A 31 1.66 19.77 17.06
N LEU A 32 2.15 19.73 15.81
CA LEU A 32 3.21 18.80 15.42
C LEU A 32 4.50 19.02 16.23
N LYS A 33 4.88 20.28 16.49
CA LYS A 33 6.07 20.60 17.30
C LYS A 33 5.91 20.23 18.77
N LYS A 34 4.68 20.26 19.28
CA LYS A 34 4.36 19.87 20.68
C LYS A 34 4.20 18.36 20.84
N ALA A 35 3.98 17.64 19.74
CA ALA A 35 3.77 16.20 19.76
C ALA A 35 4.99 15.46 20.32
N ASP A 36 4.74 14.44 21.13
CA ASP A 36 5.79 13.57 21.64
C ASP A 36 6.48 12.80 20.50
N ILE A 37 7.81 12.78 20.51
CA ILE A 37 8.65 12.00 19.60
C ILE A 37 8.25 10.52 19.62
N SER A 38 7.86 9.97 20.77
CA SER A 38 7.35 8.61 20.87
C SER A 38 6.09 8.41 20.03
N SER A 39 5.15 9.36 20.09
CA SER A 39 3.93 9.34 19.28
C SER A 39 4.23 9.46 17.79
N LEU A 40 5.17 10.33 17.40
CA LEU A 40 5.64 10.44 16.02
C LEU A 40 6.23 9.11 15.51
N LYS A 41 7.06 8.46 16.33
CA LYS A 41 7.61 7.13 16.02
C LYS A 41 6.51 6.09 15.87
N THR A 42 5.52 6.04 16.76
CA THR A 42 4.40 5.10 16.64
C THR A 42 3.63 5.28 15.31
N VAL A 43 3.42 6.51 14.86
CA VAL A 43 2.67 6.81 13.64
C VAL A 43 3.48 6.55 12.37
N PHE A 44 4.76 6.90 12.35
CA PHE A 44 5.56 6.89 11.12
C PHE A 44 6.62 5.78 11.03
N THR A 45 6.91 5.08 12.13
CA THR A 45 8.00 4.09 12.14
C THR A 45 7.51 2.71 12.58
N GLY A 46 8.05 1.68 11.95
CA GLY A 46 7.71 0.28 12.23
C GLY A 46 6.62 -0.28 11.31
N TYR A 47 6.52 -1.61 11.28
CA TYR A 47 5.67 -2.36 10.35
C TYR A 47 4.17 -2.04 10.48
N ASN A 48 3.69 -1.90 11.72
CA ASN A 48 2.26 -1.65 12.01
C ASN A 48 1.87 -0.17 12.04
N SER A 49 2.83 0.72 11.84
CA SER A 49 2.60 2.16 11.77
C SER A 49 1.78 2.55 10.55
N PHE A 50 1.25 3.76 10.54
CA PHE A 50 0.52 4.30 9.41
C PHE A 50 1.39 4.31 8.14
N ALA A 51 2.63 4.80 8.25
CA ALA A 51 3.56 4.82 7.12
C ALA A 51 3.97 3.40 6.68
N GLY A 52 4.22 2.50 7.64
CA GLY A 52 4.58 1.10 7.35
C GLY A 52 3.50 0.36 6.57
N LYS A 53 2.24 0.45 7.00
CA LYS A 53 1.11 -0.17 6.30
C LYS A 53 0.84 0.49 4.93
N THR A 54 1.04 1.80 4.83
CA THR A 54 0.93 2.52 3.56
C THR A 54 1.99 2.04 2.57
N ALA A 55 3.24 1.92 3.00
CA ALA A 55 4.35 1.40 2.19
C ALA A 55 4.09 -0.03 1.73
N GLN A 56 3.60 -0.92 2.61
CA GLN A 56 3.22 -2.29 2.23
C GLN A 56 2.15 -2.31 1.15
N LYS A 57 1.10 -1.49 1.30
CA LYS A 57 0.03 -1.42 0.31
C LYS A 57 0.56 -0.91 -1.03
N ALA A 58 1.39 0.13 -1.02
CA ALA A 58 2.02 0.67 -2.22
C ALA A 58 2.92 -0.37 -2.91
N ALA A 59 3.75 -1.09 -2.15
CA ALA A 59 4.58 -2.17 -2.67
C ALA A 59 3.73 -3.30 -3.27
N GLY A 60 2.64 -3.69 -2.61
CA GLY A 60 1.69 -4.68 -3.13
C GLY A 60 1.07 -4.27 -4.47
N ILE A 61 0.70 -2.99 -4.61
CA ILE A 61 0.18 -2.42 -5.87
C ILE A 61 1.26 -2.45 -6.95
N SER A 62 2.48 -2.00 -6.65
CA SER A 62 3.60 -2.01 -7.59
C SER A 62 3.90 -3.43 -8.07
N ASN A 63 3.95 -4.39 -7.15
CA ASN A 63 4.18 -5.80 -7.48
C ASN A 63 3.05 -6.38 -8.34
N ALA A 64 1.79 -6.07 -8.05
CA ALA A 64 0.67 -6.50 -8.88
C ALA A 64 0.74 -5.91 -10.30
N ALA A 65 1.06 -4.61 -10.42
CA ALA A 65 1.22 -3.95 -11.71
C ALA A 65 2.36 -4.56 -12.54
N ASN A 66 3.53 -4.82 -11.91
CA ASN A 66 4.68 -5.44 -12.57
C ASN A 66 4.40 -6.89 -13.02
N ARG A 67 3.48 -7.60 -12.36
CA ARG A 67 3.06 -8.94 -12.80
C ARG A 67 2.04 -8.87 -13.93
N ALA A 68 1.12 -7.91 -13.89
CA ALA A 68 0.16 -7.68 -14.96
C ALA A 68 0.84 -7.28 -16.29
N SER A 69 1.98 -6.58 -16.25
CA SER A 69 2.75 -6.28 -17.46
C SER A 69 3.46 -7.49 -18.06
N ALA A 70 3.57 -8.61 -17.34
CA ALA A 70 4.31 -9.80 -17.75
C ALA A 70 3.39 -10.97 -18.15
N THR A 71 2.10 -10.75 -18.36
CA THR A 71 1.15 -11.83 -18.66
C THR A 71 1.37 -12.43 -20.06
N TYR A 72 1.73 -11.60 -21.05
CA TYR A 72 1.98 -12.03 -22.43
C TYR A 72 3.39 -11.65 -22.89
N THR A 73 4.00 -12.50 -23.72
CA THR A 73 5.23 -12.19 -24.45
C THR A 73 4.92 -11.31 -25.66
N ASN A 74 5.95 -10.70 -26.28
CA ASN A 74 5.81 -9.96 -27.55
C ASN A 74 5.19 -10.79 -28.69
N ASN A 75 5.17 -12.12 -28.56
CA ASN A 75 4.58 -13.04 -29.52
C ASN A 75 3.15 -13.46 -29.18
N GLY A 76 2.50 -12.82 -28.19
CA GLY A 76 1.11 -13.08 -27.80
C GLY A 76 0.90 -14.36 -26.97
N THR A 77 1.96 -15.10 -26.63
CA THR A 77 1.88 -16.29 -25.76
C THR A 77 2.02 -15.92 -24.28
N TYR A 78 1.47 -16.73 -23.38
CA TYR A 78 1.64 -16.53 -21.94
C TYR A 78 3.12 -16.57 -21.53
N SER A 79 3.53 -15.74 -20.59
CA SER A 79 4.90 -15.77 -20.08
C SER A 79 5.20 -17.07 -19.33
N LYS A 80 6.48 -17.47 -19.30
CA LYS A 80 6.92 -18.77 -18.74
C LYS A 80 6.49 -19.03 -17.29
N LYS A 81 6.25 -17.97 -16.51
CA LYS A 81 5.81 -18.06 -15.10
C LYS A 81 4.30 -18.35 -14.98
N ASP A 82 3.51 -17.90 -15.93
CA ASP A 82 2.05 -18.13 -15.97
C ASP A 82 1.72 -19.42 -16.75
N SER A 83 2.53 -19.78 -17.75
CA SER A 83 2.36 -21.03 -18.50
C SER A 83 2.50 -22.27 -17.62
N SER A 84 3.36 -22.27 -16.58
CA SER A 84 3.46 -23.41 -15.66
C SER A 84 2.23 -23.57 -14.75
N LEU A 85 1.49 -22.48 -14.51
CA LEU A 85 0.26 -22.50 -13.71
C LEU A 85 -0.94 -22.96 -14.55
N THR A 86 -1.01 -22.56 -15.83
CA THR A 86 -2.10 -22.94 -16.73
C THR A 86 -1.89 -24.31 -17.38
N SER A 87 -0.66 -24.75 -17.59
CA SER A 87 -0.34 -26.06 -18.18
C SER A 87 -0.75 -27.24 -17.29
N SER A 88 -1.06 -27.00 -16.00
CA SER A 88 -1.65 -28.02 -15.12
C SER A 88 -3.17 -28.22 -15.31
N LYS A 89 -3.82 -27.40 -16.15
CA LYS A 89 -5.27 -27.42 -16.39
C LYS A 89 -5.69 -27.56 -17.85
N ILE A 90 -4.77 -27.63 -18.81
CA ILE A 90 -5.10 -27.78 -20.23
C ILE A 90 -4.62 -29.14 -20.74
N ASP A 91 -5.63 -29.98 -21.01
CA ASP A 91 -5.72 -31.21 -21.80
C ASP A 91 -4.68 -32.32 -21.64
N LYS A 92 -5.15 -33.44 -21.05
CA LYS A 92 -4.86 -34.76 -21.61
C LYS A 92 -5.69 -34.88 -22.90
N GLU A 93 -5.05 -34.78 -24.05
CA GLU A 93 -5.63 -35.22 -25.33
C GLU A 93 -6.03 -36.70 -25.23
N VAL A 94 -7.18 -37.05 -25.80
CA VAL A 94 -7.64 -38.43 -26.08
C VAL A 94 -7.12 -38.92 -27.41
#